data_AF-A0A822CY01-F1
#
_entry.id   AF-A0A822CY01-F1
#
_cell.length_a   1.000
_cell.length_b   1.000
_cell.length_c   1.000
_cell.angle_alpha   90.00
_cell.angle_beta   90.00
_cell.angle_gamma   90.00
#
_symmetry.space_group_name_H-M   'P 1'
#
loop_
_entity.id
_entity.type
_entity.pdbx_description
1 polymer ?
#
loop_
_entity_poly.entity_id
_entity_poly.type
_entity_poly.pdbx_seq_one_letter_code
_entity_poly.pdbx_strand_id
1 'polypeptide(L)'
;MNTTDLKYLSKTTETIEEKANQKGRPPNERFPFQKQHPQASTHLMMKCSEPHVPILYGPQIPRRDRDDTRERYSRALLTLFVPWRTVTDLCSANQTWEDAFNSRQHLI
;
A
#
# COMPACT_ATOMS: atom_id res chain seq x y z
N MET A 1 17.34 0.94 20.95
CA MET A 1 17.68 0.98 19.51
C MET A 1 18.24 -0.38 19.15
N ASN A 2 17.61 -1.15 18.25
CA ASN A 2 18.15 -2.44 17.85
C ASN A 2 19.27 -2.24 16.83
N THR A 3 20.44 -2.80 17.15
CA THR A 3 21.69 -2.66 16.39
C THR A 3 21.60 -3.24 14.97
N THR A 4 20.66 -4.14 14.73
CA THR A 4 20.37 -4.75 13.43
C THR A 4 19.82 -3.77 12.40
N ASP A 5 19.01 -2.80 12.83
CA ASP A 5 18.30 -1.90 11.90
C ASP A 5 19.22 -0.77 11.39
N LEU A 6 20.16 -0.32 12.23
CA LEU A 6 21.17 0.68 11.85
C LEU A 6 22.09 0.21 10.72
N LYS A 7 22.40 -1.10 10.65
CA LYS A 7 23.22 -1.70 9.59
C LYS A 7 22.58 -1.58 8.20
N TYR A 8 21.25 -1.47 8.14
CA TYR A 8 20.54 -1.35 6.86
C TYR A 8 20.42 0.11 6.39
N LEU A 9 20.51 1.08 7.31
CA LEU A 9 20.47 2.50 6.99
C LEU A 9 21.78 2.98 6.31
N SER A 10 22.92 2.48 6.75
CA SER A 10 24.23 2.83 6.15
C SER A 10 24.44 2.21 4.76
N LYS A 11 23.81 1.05 4.48
CA LYS A 11 23.92 0.40 3.17
C LYS A 11 23.24 1.17 2.05
N THR A 12 22.17 1.92 2.33
CA THR A 12 21.38 2.58 1.27
C THR A 12 22.20 3.63 0.49
N THR A 13 23.19 4.26 1.13
CA THR A 13 24.08 5.24 0.49
C THR A 13 25.23 4.60 -0.31
N GLU A 14 25.57 3.33 -0.03
CA GLU A 14 26.69 2.61 -0.67
C GLU A 14 26.23 1.73 -1.86
N THR A 15 24.93 1.48 -2.04
CA THR A 15 24.41 0.44 -2.95
C THR A 15 24.35 0.83 -4.44
N ILE A 16 24.76 2.05 -4.83
CA ILE A 16 24.66 2.46 -6.25
C ILE A 16 25.77 1.84 -7.12
N GLU A 17 26.93 1.47 -6.55
CA GLU A 17 28.12 1.08 -7.35
C GLU A 17 28.45 -0.43 -7.38
N GLU A 18 27.89 -1.28 -6.51
CA GLU A 18 28.31 -2.70 -6.38
C GLU A 18 27.30 -3.76 -6.91
N LYS A 19 26.61 -3.51 -8.03
CA LYS A 19 25.58 -4.45 -8.52
C LYS A 19 26.07 -5.69 -9.31
N ALA A 20 27.37 -5.87 -9.53
CA ALA A 20 27.84 -6.82 -10.54
C ALA A 20 28.18 -8.26 -10.08
N ASN A 21 28.21 -8.60 -8.78
CA ASN A 21 28.78 -9.91 -8.38
C ASN A 21 28.14 -10.65 -7.20
N GLN A 22 26.87 -10.39 -6.87
CA GLN A 22 26.21 -11.09 -5.76
C GLN A 22 25.50 -12.37 -6.24
N LYS A 23 26.00 -13.54 -5.84
CA LYS A 23 25.31 -14.84 -6.01
C LYS A 23 24.13 -14.92 -5.03
N GLY A 24 22.93 -15.22 -5.53
CA GLY A 24 21.72 -15.47 -4.71
C GLY A 24 20.49 -14.69 -5.17
N ARG A 25 19.36 -14.85 -4.45
CA ARG A 25 18.14 -14.06 -4.70
C ARG A 25 18.46 -12.58 -4.42
N PRO A 26 18.19 -11.64 -5.36
CA PRO A 26 18.44 -10.23 -5.11
C PRO A 26 17.62 -9.77 -3.89
N PRO A 27 18.16 -8.85 -3.08
CA PRO A 27 17.43 -8.32 -1.93
C PRO A 27 16.18 -7.56 -2.40
N ASN A 28 15.10 -7.71 -1.65
CA ASN A 28 13.87 -6.95 -1.89
C ASN A 28 14.09 -5.45 -1.70
N GLU A 29 13.37 -4.64 -2.47
CA GLU A 29 13.33 -3.18 -2.31
C GLU A 29 12.82 -2.82 -0.91
N ARG A 30 13.48 -1.85 -0.26
CA ARG A 30 13.15 -1.39 1.09
C ARG A 30 12.89 0.10 1.09
N PHE A 31 11.87 0.52 1.84
CA PHE A 31 11.42 1.90 1.92
C PHE A 31 11.27 2.34 3.37
N PRO A 32 11.73 3.54 3.75
CA PRO A 32 11.48 4.08 5.09
C PRO A 32 10.02 4.49 5.25
N PHE A 33 9.50 4.41 6.48
CA PHE A 33 8.23 5.06 6.80
C PHE A 33 8.34 6.58 6.75
N GLN A 34 7.20 7.27 6.69
CA GLN A 34 7.15 8.72 6.89
C GLN A 34 7.64 9.07 8.30
N LYS A 35 8.29 10.24 8.45
CA LYS A 35 8.88 10.68 9.72
C LYS A 35 7.87 10.74 10.88
N GLN A 36 6.60 10.97 10.57
CA GLN A 36 5.50 11.04 11.54
C GLN A 36 5.02 9.66 12.02
N HIS A 37 5.42 8.57 11.37
CA HIS A 37 4.97 7.23 11.73
C HIS A 37 5.62 6.78 13.05
N PRO A 38 4.86 6.17 13.99
CA PRO A 38 5.40 5.75 15.29
C PRO A 38 6.61 4.81 15.21
N GLN A 39 6.67 4.01 14.13
CA GLN A 39 7.73 3.03 13.90
C GLN A 39 8.80 3.51 12.91
N ALA A 40 8.80 4.79 12.51
CA ALA A 40 9.72 5.29 11.48
C ALA A 40 11.20 5.15 11.81
N SER A 41 11.55 5.20 13.10
CA SER A 41 12.93 5.04 13.56
C SER A 41 13.36 3.58 13.75
N THR A 42 12.42 2.64 13.76
CA THR A 42 12.68 1.24 14.13
C THR A 42 12.43 0.25 13.01
N HIS A 43 11.53 0.54 12.07
CA HIS A 43 11.13 -0.42 11.04
C HIS A 43 11.29 0.17 9.63
N LEU A 44 11.39 -0.73 8.65
CA LEU A 44 11.36 -0.39 7.21
C LEU A 44 10.27 -1.22 6.54
N MET A 45 9.63 -0.64 5.52
CA MET A 45 8.75 -1.37 4.63
C MET A 45 9.57 -2.16 3.62
N MET A 46 9.17 -3.39 3.35
CA MET A 46 9.79 -4.24 2.33
C MET A 46 8.75 -4.56 1.26
N LYS A 47 9.12 -4.36 0.00
CA LYS A 47 8.29 -4.75 -1.13
C LYS A 47 8.43 -6.26 -1.36
N CYS A 48 7.31 -6.97 -1.46
CA CYS A 48 7.34 -8.37 -1.84
C CYS A 48 7.93 -8.50 -3.24
N SER A 49 8.86 -9.45 -3.40
CA SER A 49 9.51 -9.75 -4.68
C SER A 49 8.56 -10.33 -5.72
N GLU A 50 7.51 -11.00 -5.27
CA GLU A 50 6.50 -11.62 -6.12
C GLU A 50 5.13 -11.03 -5.75
N PRO A 51 4.25 -10.79 -6.74
CA PRO A 51 2.88 -10.38 -6.48
C PRO A 51 2.13 -11.49 -5.74
N HIS A 52 1.46 -11.13 -4.65
CA HIS A 52 0.56 -12.02 -3.92
C HIS A 52 -0.86 -11.50 -4.05
N VAL A 53 -1.81 -12.42 -4.29
CA VAL A 53 -3.24 -12.11 -4.27
C VAL A 53 -3.74 -12.30 -2.83
N PRO A 54 -4.15 -11.24 -2.13
CA PRO A 54 -4.66 -11.36 -0.77
C PRO A 54 -5.99 -12.11 -0.78
N ILE A 55 -6.14 -13.09 0.10
CA ILE A 55 -7.42 -13.71 0.39
C ILE A 55 -8.12 -12.84 1.44
N LEU A 56 -9.23 -12.22 1.05
CA LEU A 56 -10.02 -11.38 1.94
C LEU A 56 -10.86 -12.27 2.87
N TYR A 57 -10.50 -12.27 4.16
CA TYR A 57 -11.29 -12.90 5.20
C TYR A 57 -12.18 -11.87 5.89
N GLY A 58 -13.48 -12.14 5.97
CA GLY A 58 -14.43 -11.27 6.64
C GLY A 58 -15.81 -11.24 5.97
N PRO A 59 -16.62 -10.20 6.27
CA PRO A 59 -17.90 -9.97 5.63
C PRO A 59 -17.77 -9.89 4.11
N GLN A 60 -18.78 -10.36 3.40
CA GLN A 60 -18.79 -10.33 1.94
C GLN A 60 -18.77 -8.89 1.42
N ILE A 61 -18.07 -8.68 0.30
CA ILE A 61 -18.13 -7.42 -0.43
C ILE A 61 -19.58 -7.20 -0.86
N PRO A 62 -20.17 -6.00 -0.61
CA PRO A 62 -21.54 -5.71 -0.99
C PRO A 62 -21.76 -5.92 -2.49
N ARG A 63 -22.98 -6.25 -2.90
CA ARG A 63 -23.28 -6.41 -4.33
C ARG A 63 -23.29 -5.05 -5.04
N ARG A 64 -22.80 -5.03 -6.29
CA ARG A 64 -22.83 -3.83 -7.15
C ARG A 64 -24.23 -3.56 -7.71
N ASP A 65 -24.99 -4.59 -8.04
CA ASP A 65 -26.19 -4.47 -8.87
C ASP A 65 -27.39 -3.82 -8.18
N ARG A 66 -27.37 -3.66 -6.85
CA ARG A 66 -28.49 -3.05 -6.12
C ARG A 66 -28.14 -1.63 -5.68
N ASP A 67 -29.10 -0.71 -5.82
CA ASP A 67 -28.90 0.69 -5.46
C ASP A 67 -28.71 0.87 -3.95
N ASP A 68 -29.38 0.05 -3.12
CA ASP A 68 -29.25 0.09 -1.66
C ASP A 68 -27.86 -0.34 -1.15
N THR A 69 -27.07 -1.03 -1.98
CA THR A 69 -25.70 -1.49 -1.66
C THR A 69 -24.62 -0.77 -2.45
N ARG A 70 -24.96 0.02 -3.47
CA ARG A 70 -24.03 0.66 -4.40
C ARG A 70 -22.96 1.51 -3.71
N GLU A 71 -23.38 2.42 -2.82
CA GLU A 71 -22.47 3.27 -2.05
C GLU A 71 -21.48 2.45 -1.20
N ARG A 72 -21.97 1.39 -0.55
CA ARG A 72 -21.12 0.51 0.26
C ARG A 72 -20.15 -0.30 -0.60
N TYR A 73 -20.58 -0.73 -1.78
CA TYR A 73 -19.73 -1.41 -2.76
C TYR A 73 -18.60 -0.50 -3.25
N SER A 74 -18.95 0.71 -3.70
CA SER A 74 -17.99 1.72 -4.17
C SER A 74 -16.94 2.04 -3.11
N ARG A 75 -17.38 2.25 -1.86
CA ARG A 75 -16.47 2.45 -0.73
C ARG A 75 -15.54 1.27 -0.49
N ALA A 76 -16.05 0.04 -0.56
CA ALA A 76 -15.25 -1.16 -0.36
C ALA A 76 -14.15 -1.29 -1.44
N LEU A 77 -14.51 -1.11 -2.72
CA LEU A 77 -13.54 -1.20 -3.81
C LEU A 77 -12.47 -0.09 -3.74
N LEU A 78 -12.87 1.14 -3.46
CA LEU A 78 -11.92 2.25 -3.28
C LEU A 78 -10.94 1.95 -2.15
N THR A 79 -11.43 1.43 -1.02
CA THR A 79 -10.58 1.10 0.15
C THR A 79 -9.56 -0.01 -0.16
N LEU A 80 -9.95 -1.00 -0.98
CA LEU A 80 -9.12 -2.17 -1.29
C LEU A 80 -8.10 -1.89 -2.39
N PHE A 81 -8.48 -1.14 -3.42
CA PHE A 81 -7.71 -1.06 -4.66
C PHE A 81 -7.11 0.32 -4.96
N VAL A 82 -7.57 1.39 -4.30
CA VAL A 82 -6.95 2.71 -4.46
C VAL A 82 -5.98 2.95 -3.30
N PRO A 83 -4.70 3.23 -3.54
CA PRO A 83 -3.77 3.60 -2.48
C PRO A 83 -4.23 4.87 -1.76
N TRP A 84 -4.31 4.84 -0.43
CA TRP A 84 -4.78 5.96 0.38
C TRP A 84 -4.03 6.05 1.71
N ARG A 85 -3.99 7.25 2.29
CA ARG A 85 -3.52 7.50 3.65
C ARG A 85 -4.62 8.10 4.52
N THR A 86 -5.51 8.86 3.91
CA THR A 86 -6.64 9.52 4.55
C THR A 86 -7.92 9.23 3.78
N VAL A 87 -9.05 9.29 4.46
CA VAL A 87 -10.36 9.02 3.82
C VAL A 87 -10.63 10.00 2.68
N THR A 88 -10.10 11.23 2.77
CA THR A 88 -10.21 12.26 1.73
C THR A 88 -9.48 11.90 0.44
N ASP A 89 -8.46 11.04 0.49
CA ASP A 89 -7.82 10.52 -0.74
C ASP A 89 -8.82 9.66 -1.53
N LEU A 90 -9.69 8.94 -0.82
CA LEU A 90 -10.72 8.08 -1.40
C LEU A 90 -11.99 8.85 -1.79
N CYS A 91 -12.48 9.71 -0.90
CA CYS A 91 -13.74 10.42 -1.10
C CYS A 91 -13.71 11.81 -0.48
N SER A 92 -13.89 12.85 -1.30
CA SER A 92 -14.05 14.23 -0.87
C SER A 92 -15.36 14.43 -0.11
N ALA A 93 -15.42 15.43 0.78
CA ALA A 93 -16.64 15.71 1.55
C ALA A 93 -17.88 16.07 0.70
N ASN A 94 -17.66 16.57 -0.52
CA ASN A 94 -18.71 17.07 -1.41
C ASN A 94 -19.08 16.08 -2.53
N GLN A 95 -18.60 14.83 -2.47
CA GLN A 95 -18.87 13.82 -3.49
C GLN A 95 -19.39 12.53 -2.86
N THR A 96 -20.17 11.74 -3.62
CA THR A 96 -20.61 10.42 -3.18
C THR A 96 -19.51 9.37 -3.41
N TRP A 97 -19.63 8.20 -2.77
CA TRP A 97 -18.66 7.13 -3.01
C TRP A 97 -18.79 6.55 -4.42
N GLU A 98 -20.00 6.51 -4.97
CA GLU A 98 -20.23 6.12 -6.35
C GLU A 98 -19.56 7.07 -7.35
N ASP A 99 -19.68 8.39 -7.17
CA ASP A 99 -19.00 9.38 -8.04
C ASP A 99 -17.47 9.20 -7.97
N ALA A 100 -16.95 9.06 -6.75
CA ALA A 100 -15.53 8.84 -6.51
C ALA A 100 -15.02 7.57 -7.21
N PHE A 101 -15.80 6.49 -7.12
CA PHE A 101 -15.48 5.21 -7.74
C PHE A 101 -15.52 5.31 -9.27
N ASN A 102 -16.57 5.89 -9.84
CA ASN A 102 -16.73 6.05 -11.29
C ASN A 102 -15.57 6.84 -11.91
N SER A 103 -15.11 7.90 -11.23
CA SER A 103 -13.96 8.71 -11.70
C SER A 103 -12.65 7.92 -11.78
N ARG A 104 -12.53 6.83 -11.00
CA ARG A 104 -11.31 6.03 -10.84
C ARG A 104 -11.46 4.59 -11.31
N GLN A 105 -12.59 4.23 -11.94
CA GLN A 105 -12.87 2.87 -12.39
C GLN A 105 -11.80 2.34 -13.36
N HIS A 106 -11.08 3.22 -14.07
CA HIS A 106 -10.01 2.83 -15.00
C HIS A 106 -8.66 2.54 -14.30
N LEU A 107 -8.50 2.92 -13.04
CA LEU A 107 -7.29 2.66 -12.24
C LEU A 107 -7.40 1.38 -11.40
N ILE A 108 -8.61 0.86 -11.26
CA ILE A 108 -8.98 -0.35 -10.51
C ILE A 108 -9.21 -1.49 -11.51
#